data_AF-A0A0B1RXG6-F1
#
_entry.id   AF-A0A0B1RXG6-F1
#
_cell.length_a   1.000
_cell.length_b   1.000
_cell.length_c   1.000
_cell.angle_alpha   90.00
_cell.angle_beta   90.00
_cell.angle_gamma   90.00
#
_symmetry.space_group_name_H-M   'P 1'
#
loop_
_entity.id
_entity.type
_entity.pdbx_description
1 polymer ?
#
loop_
_entity_poly.entity_id
_entity_poly.type
_entity_poly.pdbx_seq_one_letter_code
_entity_poly.pdbx_strand_id
1 'polypeptide(L)'
;MLAVCEVSDAQTLFDHFKGSMAEHFVLRGYTQLEGETLAYFDISDRLALLSSNLSERVAVPAQLRPEIPPFEINHEGHAAKGAQLYDCLNGNQKEAASRIMMSLNSTYLSCTSLIDLILALHQAGHSIHFIASQLERSRHAVSNLLNNPDSYGQRTSPERPRVISKREERQILREVSNTTISVGQIRANLNLVTSKTTVWRVINASRNIQREAMRKAP
;
A
#
# COMPACT_ATOMS: atom_id res chain seq x y z
N MET A 1 5.14 38.03 1.27
CA MET A 1 3.73 38.33 1.62
C MET A 1 2.89 37.21 1.03
N LEU A 2 2.64 36.16 1.80
CA LEU A 2 1.78 35.04 1.38
C LEU A 2 0.34 35.53 1.52
N ALA A 3 -0.32 35.83 0.40
CA ALA A 3 -1.75 36.08 0.39
C ALA A 3 -2.45 34.75 0.68
N VAL A 4 -2.63 34.45 1.97
CA VAL A 4 -3.60 33.44 2.38
C VAL A 4 -4.94 34.09 2.08
N CYS A 5 -5.55 33.73 0.95
CA CYS A 5 -6.97 34.00 0.78
C CYS A 5 -7.66 33.34 1.97
N GLU A 6 -8.18 34.15 2.90
CA GLU A 6 -9.15 33.68 3.88
C GLU A 6 -10.36 33.22 3.09
N VAL A 7 -10.37 31.93 2.72
CA VAL A 7 -11.54 31.29 2.17
C VAL A 7 -12.46 31.05 3.37
N SER A 8 -13.14 32.12 3.78
CA SER A 8 -14.08 32.10 4.90
C SER A 8 -15.33 31.28 4.55
N ASP A 9 -15.60 31.09 3.26
CA ASP A 9 -16.75 30.37 2.76
C ASP A 9 -16.35 29.26 1.77
N ALA A 10 -16.58 28.01 2.20
CA ALA A 10 -16.31 26.82 1.40
C ALA A 10 -17.20 26.74 0.15
N GLN A 11 -18.41 27.31 0.19
CA GLN A 11 -19.32 27.36 -0.94
C GLN A 11 -18.73 28.21 -2.08
N THR A 12 -18.27 29.42 -1.76
CA THR A 12 -17.62 30.31 -2.73
C THR A 12 -16.40 29.67 -3.40
N LEU A 13 -15.58 28.92 -2.64
CA LEU A 13 -14.44 28.21 -3.23
C LEU A 13 -14.90 27.08 -4.16
N PHE A 14 -15.90 26.30 -3.75
CA PHE A 14 -16.43 25.24 -4.59
C PHE A 14 -16.99 25.82 -5.89
N ASP A 15 -17.77 26.90 -5.83
CA ASP A 15 -18.33 27.54 -7.02
C ASP A 15 -17.28 28.08 -7.98
N HIS A 16 -16.14 28.54 -7.47
CA HIS A 16 -15.02 28.99 -8.29
C HIS A 16 -14.31 27.84 -9.02
N PHE A 17 -14.13 26.69 -8.36
CA PHE A 17 -13.32 25.59 -8.89
C PHE A 17 -14.11 24.45 -9.53
N LYS A 18 -15.42 24.32 -9.28
CA LYS A 18 -16.23 23.17 -9.73
C LYS A 18 -16.13 22.91 -11.23
N GLY A 19 -16.06 23.96 -12.05
CA GLY A 19 -15.93 23.83 -13.50
C GLY A 19 -14.60 23.20 -13.92
N SER A 20 -13.48 23.58 -13.27
CA SER A 20 -12.18 22.97 -13.54
C SER A 20 -12.10 21.52 -13.03
N MET A 21 -12.73 21.23 -11.89
CA MET A 21 -12.80 19.87 -11.36
C MET A 21 -13.68 18.95 -12.23
N ALA A 22 -14.68 19.53 -12.88
CA ALA A 22 -15.58 18.82 -13.80
C ALA A 22 -14.94 18.53 -15.18
N GLU A 23 -13.85 19.21 -15.54
CA GLU A 23 -13.27 19.20 -16.90
C GLU A 23 -13.05 17.79 -17.45
N HIS A 24 -12.46 16.91 -16.65
CA HIS A 24 -12.20 15.53 -17.05
C HIS A 24 -13.47 14.72 -17.32
N PHE A 25 -14.58 15.01 -16.63
CA PHE A 25 -15.87 14.39 -16.91
C PHE A 25 -16.49 14.98 -18.17
N VAL A 26 -16.40 16.29 -18.37
CA VAL A 26 -16.89 16.94 -19.59
C VAL A 26 -16.17 16.39 -20.83
N LEU A 27 -14.86 16.19 -20.76
CA LEU A 27 -14.07 15.56 -21.83
C LEU A 27 -14.47 14.11 -22.12
N ARG A 28 -15.06 13.42 -21.14
CA ARG A 28 -15.62 12.07 -21.28
C ARG A 28 -17.06 12.05 -21.81
N GLY A 29 -17.63 13.22 -22.13
CA GLY A 29 -18.95 13.36 -22.73
C GLY A 29 -20.10 13.64 -21.75
N TYR A 30 -19.81 13.90 -20.47
CA TYR A 30 -20.83 14.29 -19.50
C TYR A 30 -21.21 15.76 -19.65
N THR A 31 -22.44 16.10 -19.27
CA THR A 31 -22.84 17.51 -19.19
C THR A 31 -22.06 18.23 -18.09
N GLN A 32 -21.98 19.57 -18.18
CA GLN A 32 -21.32 20.39 -17.17
C GLN A 32 -21.86 20.12 -15.75
N LEU A 33 -23.19 20.00 -15.61
CA LEU A 33 -23.85 19.74 -14.33
C LEU A 33 -23.54 18.34 -13.79
N GLU A 34 -23.54 17.32 -14.64
CA GLU A 34 -23.15 15.96 -14.26
C GLU A 34 -21.68 15.89 -13.84
N GLY A 35 -20.79 16.55 -14.60
CA GLY A 35 -19.37 16.62 -14.28
C GLY A 35 -19.09 17.33 -12.96
N GLU A 36 -19.77 18.45 -12.68
CA GLU A 36 -19.69 19.17 -11.40
C GLU A 36 -20.23 18.32 -10.24
N THR A 37 -21.32 17.57 -10.48
CA THR A 37 -21.90 16.67 -9.49
C THR A 37 -20.97 15.49 -9.20
N LEU A 38 -20.35 14.89 -10.22
CA LEU A 38 -19.37 13.82 -10.06
C LEU A 38 -18.11 14.29 -9.34
N ALA A 39 -17.63 15.49 -9.66
CA ALA A 39 -16.51 16.13 -8.96
C ALA A 39 -16.83 16.38 -7.48
N TYR A 40 -18.05 16.85 -7.18
CA TYR A 40 -18.52 17.01 -5.79
C TYR A 40 -18.45 15.69 -5.03
N PHE A 41 -18.99 14.60 -5.60
CA PHE A 41 -19.00 13.29 -4.94
C PHE A 41 -17.60 12.69 -4.79
N ASP A 42 -16.68 12.87 -5.75
CA ASP A 42 -15.27 12.41 -5.60
C ASP A 42 -14.58 13.09 -4.41
N ILE A 43 -14.82 14.38 -4.19
CA ILE A 43 -14.27 15.11 -3.02
C ILE A 43 -14.97 14.69 -1.74
N SER A 44 -16.30 14.54 -1.78
CA SER A 44 -17.09 14.08 -0.63
C SER A 44 -16.62 12.71 -0.14
N ASP A 45 -16.40 11.75 -1.05
CA ASP A 45 -15.90 10.41 -0.75
C ASP A 45 -14.51 10.46 -0.08
N ARG A 46 -13.61 11.33 -0.58
CA ARG A 46 -12.27 11.52 0.01
C ARG A 46 -12.31 12.18 1.39
N LEU A 47 -13.19 13.16 1.59
CA LEU A 47 -13.35 13.83 2.89
C LEU A 47 -14.04 12.94 3.92
N ALA A 48 -14.94 12.05 3.49
CA ALA A 48 -15.56 11.05 4.34
C ALA A 48 -14.52 10.10 4.97
N LEU A 49 -13.44 9.76 4.25
CA LEU A 49 -12.30 9.00 4.82
C LEU A 49 -11.62 9.73 5.98
N LEU A 50 -11.67 11.07 5.98
CA LEU A 50 -11.16 11.93 7.04
C LEU A 50 -12.23 12.29 8.08
N SER A 51 -13.36 11.56 8.09
CA SER A 51 -14.51 11.84 8.97
C SER A 51 -15.04 13.27 8.85
N SER A 52 -14.92 13.87 7.67
CA SER A 52 -15.36 15.24 7.38
C SER A 52 -16.50 15.23 6.36
N ASN A 53 -17.65 15.80 6.73
CA ASN A 53 -18.83 15.83 5.86
C ASN A 53 -18.82 17.09 4.98
N LEU A 54 -18.60 16.93 3.67
CA LEU A 54 -18.61 18.05 2.72
C LEU A 54 -19.98 18.73 2.63
N SER A 55 -21.06 17.97 2.77
CA SER A 55 -22.44 18.46 2.70
C SER A 55 -22.82 19.45 3.79
N GLU A 56 -22.07 19.51 4.89
CA GLU A 56 -22.26 20.50 5.96
C GLU A 56 -21.74 21.89 5.56
N ARG A 57 -20.86 21.95 4.54
CA ARG A 57 -20.13 23.17 4.16
C ARG A 57 -20.39 23.62 2.72
N VAL A 58 -20.79 22.70 1.84
CA VAL A 58 -21.05 22.96 0.43
C VAL A 58 -22.35 22.27 0.03
N ALA A 59 -23.26 23.05 -0.56
CA ALA A 59 -24.53 22.55 -1.08
C ALA A 59 -24.30 21.52 -2.18
N VAL A 60 -25.03 20.41 -2.11
CA VAL A 60 -24.96 19.33 -3.10
C VAL A 60 -25.51 19.85 -4.44
N PRO A 61 -24.73 19.80 -5.54
CA PRO A 61 -25.16 20.33 -6.85
C PRO A 61 -26.40 19.64 -7.45
N ALA A 62 -26.54 18.32 -7.23
CA ALA A 62 -27.71 17.55 -7.63
C ALA A 62 -27.97 16.39 -6.64
N GLN A 63 -29.25 16.08 -6.40
CA GLN A 63 -29.65 15.10 -5.37
C GLN A 63 -29.24 13.65 -5.69
N LEU A 64 -29.07 13.31 -6.96
CA LEU A 64 -28.67 11.97 -7.39
C LEU A 64 -27.26 12.01 -7.97
N ARG A 65 -26.39 11.10 -7.50
CA ARG A 65 -25.07 10.88 -8.09
C ARG A 65 -25.25 10.26 -9.48
N PRO A 66 -24.72 10.87 -10.55
CA PRO A 66 -24.75 10.26 -11.88
C PRO A 66 -24.05 8.90 -11.88
N GLU A 67 -24.62 7.93 -12.61
CA GLU A 67 -23.98 6.63 -12.79
C GLU A 67 -22.80 6.79 -13.75
N ILE A 68 -21.60 6.44 -13.28
CA ILE A 68 -20.43 6.30 -14.14
C ILE A 68 -20.49 4.87 -14.72
N PRO A 69 -20.71 4.69 -16.03
CA PRO A 69 -20.62 3.38 -16.63
C PRO A 69 -19.19 2.85 -16.45
N PRO A 70 -19.02 1.53 -16.27
CA PRO A 70 -17.69 0.93 -16.18
C PRO A 70 -16.85 1.39 -17.36
N PHE A 71 -15.71 2.03 -17.09
CA PHE A 71 -14.81 2.43 -18.15
C PHE A 71 -14.22 1.18 -18.78
N GLU A 72 -14.72 0.79 -19.94
CA GLU A 72 -14.14 -0.30 -20.72
C GLU A 72 -12.80 0.16 -21.29
N ILE A 73 -11.72 -0.27 -20.64
CA ILE A 73 -10.37 -0.04 -21.15
C ILE A 73 -10.22 -0.88 -22.42
N ASN A 74 -10.10 -0.22 -23.58
CA ASN A 74 -9.79 -0.91 -24.84
C ASN A 74 -8.31 -1.36 -24.84
N HIS A 75 -8.04 -2.49 -24.17
CA HIS A 75 -6.71 -3.06 -24.05
C HIS A 75 -6.08 -3.34 -25.42
N GLU A 76 -6.87 -3.81 -26.38
CA GLU A 76 -6.41 -4.12 -27.74
C GLU A 76 -5.99 -2.85 -28.49
N GLY A 77 -6.79 -1.79 -28.41
CA GLY A 77 -6.45 -0.49 -28.99
C GLY A 77 -5.20 0.14 -28.38
N HIS A 78 -5.04 0.04 -27.06
CA HIS A 78 -3.83 0.49 -26.38
C HIS A 78 -2.60 -0.33 -26.76
N ALA A 79 -2.73 -1.65 -26.92
CA ALA A 79 -1.65 -2.52 -27.36
C ALA A 79 -1.23 -2.20 -28.80
N ALA A 80 -2.20 -2.06 -29.72
CA ALA A 80 -1.94 -1.70 -31.11
C ALA A 80 -1.28 -0.32 -31.22
N LYS A 81 -1.76 0.67 -30.46
CA LYS A 81 -1.15 2.01 -30.44
C LYS A 81 0.25 1.98 -29.82
N GLY A 82 0.45 1.18 -28.78
CA GLY A 82 1.75 0.95 -28.15
C GLY A 82 2.77 0.38 -29.13
N ALA A 83 2.39 -0.63 -29.92
CA ALA A 83 3.23 -1.21 -30.96
C ALA A 83 3.62 -0.18 -32.03
N GLN A 84 2.65 0.60 -32.52
CA GLN A 84 2.91 1.68 -33.48
C GLN A 84 3.92 2.70 -32.93
N LEU A 85 3.74 3.12 -31.66
CA LEU A 85 4.66 4.07 -31.03
C LEU A 85 6.06 3.48 -30.84
N TYR A 86 6.14 2.20 -30.50
CA TYR A 86 7.40 1.47 -30.31
C TYR A 86 8.18 1.32 -31.62
N ASP A 87 7.50 1.19 -32.76
CA ASP A 87 8.12 1.13 -34.08
C ASP A 87 8.68 2.48 -34.54
N CYS A 88 8.13 3.59 -34.05
CA CYS A 88 8.65 4.94 -34.32
C CYS A 88 9.88 5.32 -33.48
N LEU A 89 10.31 4.49 -32.52
CA LEU A 89 11.45 4.79 -31.66
C LEU A 89 12.79 4.63 -32.39
N ASN A 90 13.76 5.47 -32.04
CA ASN A 90 15.15 5.26 -32.47
C ASN A 90 15.81 4.11 -31.69
N GLY A 91 16.98 3.64 -32.16
CA GLY A 91 17.64 2.45 -31.59
C GLY A 91 17.87 2.51 -30.07
N ASN A 92 18.36 3.65 -29.57
CA ASN A 92 18.63 3.82 -28.14
C ASN A 92 17.34 3.86 -27.31
N GLN A 93 16.29 4.49 -27.83
CA GLN A 93 14.97 4.53 -27.19
C GLN A 93 14.32 3.15 -27.17
N LYS A 94 14.43 2.40 -28.28
CA LYS A 94 13.89 1.05 -28.42
C LYS A 94 14.55 0.10 -27.43
N GLU A 95 15.87 0.19 -27.28
CA GLU A 95 16.62 -0.60 -26.31
C GLU A 95 16.24 -0.26 -24.86
N ALA A 96 16.12 1.04 -24.54
CA ALA A 96 15.68 1.47 -23.21
C ALA A 96 14.25 0.99 -22.90
N ALA A 97 13.33 1.12 -23.85
CA ALA A 97 11.96 0.62 -23.73
C ALA A 97 11.93 -0.90 -23.55
N SER A 98 12.72 -1.66 -24.31
CA SER A 98 12.85 -3.12 -24.13
C SER A 98 13.31 -3.49 -22.71
N ARG A 99 14.32 -2.80 -22.18
CA ARG A 99 14.83 -3.04 -20.82
C ARG A 99 13.74 -2.81 -19.75
N ILE A 100 12.92 -1.78 -19.93
CA ILE A 100 11.78 -1.50 -19.03
C ILE A 100 10.69 -2.59 -19.17
N MET A 101 10.32 -2.97 -20.39
CA MET A 101 9.33 -4.02 -20.62
C MET A 101 9.79 -5.37 -20.05
N MET A 102 11.08 -5.69 -20.19
CA MET A 102 11.68 -6.89 -19.61
C MET A 102 11.71 -6.86 -18.07
N SER A 103 11.97 -5.71 -17.45
CA SER A 103 12.01 -5.60 -15.99
C SER A 103 10.61 -5.76 -15.37
N LEU A 104 9.59 -5.20 -16.02
CA LEU A 104 8.19 -5.36 -15.58
C LEU A 104 7.73 -6.82 -15.69
N ASN A 105 8.10 -7.52 -16.76
CA ASN A 105 7.83 -8.95 -16.88
C ASN A 105 8.66 -9.78 -15.89
N SER A 106 9.88 -9.35 -15.55
CA SER A 106 10.73 -9.98 -14.53
C SER A 106 10.14 -9.89 -13.11
N THR A 107 9.36 -8.85 -12.79
CA THR A 107 8.68 -8.74 -11.50
C THR A 107 7.49 -9.69 -11.35
N TYR A 108 6.92 -10.19 -12.45
CA TYR A 108 5.90 -11.26 -12.44
C TYR A 108 6.50 -12.67 -12.49
N LEU A 109 7.79 -12.81 -12.81
CA LEU A 109 8.57 -14.06 -12.74
C LEU A 109 9.11 -14.30 -11.31
N SER A 110 8.24 -14.08 -10.32
CA SER A 110 8.50 -14.22 -8.89
C SER A 110 8.78 -15.68 -8.55
N CYS A 111 10.06 -16.04 -8.49
CA CYS A 111 10.65 -17.27 -7.96
C CYS A 111 10.27 -18.61 -8.62
N THR A 112 9.04 -18.83 -9.07
CA THR A 112 8.62 -20.13 -9.65
C THR A 112 9.23 -20.36 -11.02
N SER A 113 9.09 -19.42 -11.94
CA SER A 113 9.64 -19.51 -13.30
C SER A 113 11.17 -19.46 -13.37
N LEU A 114 11.82 -18.80 -12.39
CA LEU A 114 13.29 -18.76 -12.33
C LEU A 114 13.85 -20.11 -11.90
N ILE A 115 13.17 -20.79 -10.97
CA ILE A 115 13.48 -22.18 -10.60
C ILE A 115 13.32 -23.08 -11.83
N ASP A 116 12.20 -22.97 -12.53
CA ASP A 116 11.91 -23.77 -13.74
C ASP A 116 12.96 -23.55 -14.85
N LEU A 117 13.42 -22.30 -15.05
CA LEU A 117 14.45 -21.97 -16.04
C LEU A 117 15.82 -22.53 -15.67
N ILE A 118 16.21 -22.48 -14.39
CA ILE A 118 17.44 -23.10 -13.91
C ILE A 118 17.38 -24.62 -14.10
N LEU A 119 16.24 -25.24 -13.78
CA LEU A 119 16.03 -26.68 -13.95
C LEU A 119 16.07 -27.09 -15.43
N ALA A 120 15.43 -26.33 -16.32
CA ALA A 120 15.44 -26.60 -17.76
C ALA A 120 16.85 -26.50 -18.37
N LEU A 121 17.62 -25.46 -18.01
CA LEU A 121 19.00 -25.33 -18.48
C LEU A 121 19.92 -26.41 -17.92
N HIS A 122 19.67 -26.87 -16.69
CA HIS A 122 20.41 -27.98 -16.09
C HIS A 122 20.07 -29.32 -16.78
N GLN A 123 18.79 -29.57 -17.08
CA GLN A 123 18.35 -30.74 -17.85
C GLN A 123 18.92 -30.76 -19.27
N ALA A 124 19.13 -29.58 -19.88
CA ALA A 124 19.82 -29.43 -21.16
C ALA A 124 21.35 -29.66 -21.09
N GLY A 125 21.90 -29.98 -19.91
CA GLY A 125 23.31 -30.33 -19.72
C GLY A 125 24.25 -29.12 -19.58
N HIS A 126 23.72 -27.90 -19.40
CA HIS A 126 24.57 -26.74 -19.20
C HIS A 126 25.25 -26.75 -17.82
N SER A 127 26.47 -26.21 -17.78
CA SER A 127 27.22 -26.11 -16.53
C SER A 127 26.61 -25.08 -15.58
N ILE A 128 26.78 -25.28 -14.26
CA ILE A 128 26.34 -24.32 -13.24
C ILE A 128 26.94 -22.93 -13.49
N HIS A 129 28.20 -22.87 -13.97
CA HIS A 129 28.85 -21.61 -14.31
C HIS A 129 28.12 -20.90 -15.45
N PHE A 130 27.78 -21.62 -16.52
CA PHE A 130 27.04 -21.07 -17.66
C PHE A 130 25.66 -20.57 -17.26
N ILE A 131 24.92 -21.35 -16.47
CA ILE A 131 23.59 -20.98 -15.97
C ILE A 131 23.66 -19.72 -15.11
N ALA A 132 24.63 -19.65 -14.20
CA ALA A 132 24.86 -18.51 -13.33
C ALA A 132 25.18 -17.23 -14.12
N SER A 133 26.05 -17.31 -15.14
CA SER A 133 26.37 -16.17 -16.00
C SER A 133 25.19 -15.75 -16.87
N GLN A 134 24.44 -16.71 -17.42
CA GLN A 134 23.29 -16.44 -18.28
C GLN A 134 22.14 -15.76 -17.55
N LEU A 135 21.95 -16.09 -16.27
CA LEU A 135 20.88 -15.55 -15.43
C LEU A 135 21.35 -14.41 -14.52
N GLU A 136 22.61 -14.00 -14.62
CA GLU A 136 23.25 -13.02 -13.74
C GLU A 136 23.05 -13.33 -12.24
N ARG A 137 23.12 -14.63 -11.89
CA ARG A 137 22.95 -15.12 -10.51
C ARG A 137 24.25 -15.66 -9.94
N SER A 138 24.32 -15.66 -8.60
CA SER A 138 25.43 -16.30 -7.90
C SER A 138 25.46 -17.79 -8.20
N ARG A 139 26.64 -18.33 -8.53
CA ARG A 139 26.88 -19.78 -8.67
C ARG A 139 26.43 -20.56 -7.44
N HIS A 140 26.56 -19.97 -6.25
CA HIS A 140 26.14 -20.59 -5.01
C HIS A 140 24.61 -20.70 -4.90
N ALA A 141 23.87 -19.68 -5.37
CA ALA A 141 22.41 -19.73 -5.40
C ALA A 141 21.89 -20.81 -6.36
N VAL A 142 22.46 -20.90 -7.57
CA VAL A 142 22.14 -21.94 -8.55
C VAL A 142 22.44 -23.34 -7.98
N SER A 143 23.62 -23.53 -7.39
CA SER A 143 24.01 -24.80 -6.78
C SER A 143 23.10 -25.19 -5.60
N ASN A 144 22.77 -24.24 -4.72
CA ASN A 144 21.89 -24.50 -3.57
C ASN A 144 20.48 -24.88 -4.01
N LEU A 145 19.97 -24.25 -5.08
CA LEU A 145 18.69 -24.59 -5.68
C LEU A 145 18.72 -26.01 -6.26
N LEU A 146 19.70 -26.33 -7.12
CA LEU A 146 19.79 -27.65 -7.75
C LEU A 146 19.96 -28.79 -6.73
N ASN A 147 20.63 -28.54 -5.61
CA ASN A 147 20.78 -29.51 -4.53
C ASN A 147 19.47 -29.76 -3.76
N ASN A 148 18.54 -28.80 -3.73
CA ASN A 148 17.29 -28.90 -2.97
C ASN A 148 16.15 -28.09 -3.63
N PRO A 149 15.66 -28.50 -4.81
CA PRO A 149 14.71 -27.69 -5.59
C PRO A 149 13.39 -27.48 -4.85
N ASP A 150 12.84 -28.53 -4.24
CA ASP A 150 11.51 -28.50 -3.60
C ASP A 150 11.45 -27.64 -2.33
N SER A 151 12.59 -27.49 -1.63
CA SER A 151 12.66 -26.77 -0.35
C SER A 151 13.36 -25.40 -0.45
N TYR A 152 13.78 -25.01 -1.65
CA TYR A 152 14.45 -23.74 -1.88
C TYR A 152 13.49 -22.56 -1.61
N GLY A 153 13.95 -21.59 -0.82
CA GLY A 153 13.14 -20.43 -0.44
C GLY A 153 12.00 -20.71 0.55
N GLN A 154 11.71 -21.98 0.87
CA GLN A 154 10.63 -22.35 1.81
C GLN A 154 11.06 -22.28 3.28
N ARG A 155 12.37 -22.17 3.55
CA ARG A 155 12.90 -22.10 4.92
C ARG A 155 12.67 -20.71 5.49
N THR A 156 11.67 -20.59 6.37
CA THR A 156 11.50 -19.40 7.21
C THR A 156 12.53 -19.42 8.33
N SER A 157 13.17 -18.28 8.57
CA SER A 157 13.98 -18.11 9.77
C SER A 157 13.06 -18.05 10.98
N PRO A 158 13.45 -18.63 12.14
CA PRO A 158 12.70 -18.45 13.37
C PRO A 158 12.54 -16.96 13.65
N GLU A 159 11.34 -16.55 14.10
CA GLU A 159 11.10 -15.16 14.46
C GLU A 159 12.07 -14.70 15.54
N ARG A 160 12.36 -13.39 15.55
CA ARG A 160 13.16 -12.77 16.59
C ARG A 160 12.52 -13.05 17.96
N PRO A 161 13.27 -13.61 18.94
CA PRO A 161 12.74 -13.85 20.27
C PRO A 161 12.16 -12.59 20.91
N ARG A 162 11.01 -12.72 21.56
CA ARG A 162 10.39 -11.61 22.30
C ARG A 162 11.20 -11.32 23.56
N VAL A 163 11.35 -10.02 23.85
CA VAL A 163 12.03 -9.55 25.07
C VAL A 163 11.20 -9.88 26.33
N ILE A 164 9.87 -9.91 26.20
CA ILE A 164 8.95 -10.27 27.28
C ILE A 164 8.51 -11.71 27.06
N SER A 165 8.64 -12.53 28.11
CA SER A 165 8.16 -13.90 28.11
C SER A 165 6.62 -13.94 28.14
N LYS A 166 6.04 -15.04 27.64
CA LYS A 166 4.58 -15.25 27.72
C LYS A 166 4.05 -15.20 29.16
N ARG A 167 4.88 -15.44 30.18
CA ARG A 167 4.47 -15.37 31.59
C ARG A 167 4.36 -13.91 32.04
N GLU A 168 5.38 -13.12 31.78
CA GLU A 168 5.40 -11.69 32.10
C GLU A 168 4.29 -10.94 31.33
N GLU A 169 4.06 -11.30 30.07
CA GLU A 169 2.94 -10.77 29.27
C GLU A 169 1.60 -10.96 29.99
N ARG A 170 1.32 -12.17 30.49
CA ARG A 170 0.10 -12.45 31.26
C ARG A 170 0.04 -11.68 32.59
N GLN A 171 1.17 -11.51 33.27
CA GLN A 171 1.22 -10.74 34.51
C GLN A 171 0.94 -9.26 34.26
N ILE A 172 1.52 -8.68 33.20
CA ILE A 172 1.25 -7.30 32.77
C ILE A 172 -0.24 -7.12 32.51
N LEU A 173 -0.84 -8.00 31.70
CA LEU A 173 -2.26 -7.89 31.35
C LEU A 173 -3.16 -8.05 32.59
N ARG A 174 -2.86 -9.00 33.49
CA ARG A 174 -3.61 -9.19 34.74
C ARG A 174 -3.52 -7.97 35.66
N GLU A 175 -2.34 -7.40 35.82
CA GLU A 175 -2.14 -6.22 36.66
C GLU A 175 -2.94 -5.03 36.10
N VAL A 176 -2.87 -4.82 34.79
CA VAL A 176 -3.58 -3.73 34.09
C VAL A 176 -5.10 -3.91 34.18
N SER A 177 -5.61 -5.13 34.08
CA SER A 177 -7.06 -5.38 34.19
C SER A 177 -7.60 -5.11 35.59
N ASN A 178 -6.79 -5.31 36.64
CA ASN A 178 -7.24 -5.19 38.02
C ASN A 178 -6.95 -3.82 38.66
N THR A 179 -6.17 -2.96 38.00
CA THR A 179 -5.67 -1.71 38.61
C THR A 179 -5.62 -0.54 37.62
N THR A 180 -5.69 0.68 38.14
CA THR A 180 -5.64 1.93 37.35
C THR A 180 -4.27 2.62 37.40
N ILE A 181 -3.19 1.84 37.49
CA ILE A 181 -1.84 2.36 37.67
C ILE A 181 -1.11 2.69 36.36
N SER A 182 -0.08 3.53 36.45
CA SER A 182 0.73 3.92 35.29
C SER A 182 1.58 2.77 34.75
N VAL A 183 1.96 2.82 33.46
CA VAL A 183 2.85 1.80 32.85
C VAL A 183 4.20 1.71 33.56
N GLY A 184 4.70 2.85 34.07
CA GLY A 184 5.94 2.88 34.86
C GLY A 184 5.79 2.13 36.18
N GLN A 185 4.62 2.28 36.83
CA GLN A 185 4.30 1.59 38.07
C GLN A 185 4.12 0.08 37.85
N ILE A 186 3.45 -0.33 36.76
CA ILE A 186 3.30 -1.76 36.39
C ILE A 186 4.68 -2.40 36.21
N ARG A 187 5.58 -1.71 35.50
CA ARG A 187 6.95 -2.16 35.32
C ARG A 187 7.66 -2.37 36.67
N ALA A 188 7.52 -1.41 37.59
CA ALA A 188 8.14 -1.46 38.91
C ALA A 188 7.52 -2.58 39.78
N ASN A 189 6.20 -2.68 39.85
CA ASN A 189 5.48 -3.70 40.64
C ASN A 189 5.85 -5.13 40.19
N LEU A 190 5.98 -5.33 38.88
CA LEU A 190 6.34 -6.62 38.29
C LEU A 190 7.86 -6.84 38.21
N ASN A 191 8.68 -5.88 38.68
CA ASN A 191 10.15 -5.91 38.62
C ASN A 191 10.70 -6.24 37.23
N LEU A 192 10.09 -5.69 36.18
CA LEU A 192 10.49 -5.97 34.80
C LEU A 192 11.73 -5.15 34.41
N VAL A 193 12.76 -5.82 33.89
CA VAL A 193 14.01 -5.20 33.40
C VAL A 193 13.79 -4.42 32.09
N THR A 194 12.63 -4.59 31.44
CA THR A 194 12.34 -4.02 30.12
C THR A 194 11.98 -2.53 30.16
N SER A 195 11.94 -1.87 29.00
CA SER A 195 11.54 -0.46 28.94
C SER A 195 10.03 -0.29 29.14
N LYS A 196 9.63 0.89 29.65
CA LYS A 196 8.21 1.30 29.75
C LYS A 196 7.47 1.18 28.41
N THR A 197 8.16 1.45 27.31
CA THR A 197 7.58 1.36 25.95
C THR A 197 7.30 -0.08 25.53
N THR A 198 8.14 -1.05 25.91
CA THR A 198 7.87 -2.47 25.64
C THR A 198 6.66 -2.97 26.42
N VAL A 199 6.53 -2.58 27.69
CA VAL A 199 5.32 -2.87 28.49
C VAL A 199 4.08 -2.21 27.88
N TRP A 200 4.19 -0.96 27.41
CA TRP A 200 3.08 -0.28 26.74
C TRP A 200 2.67 -0.97 25.43
N ARG A 201 3.63 -1.46 24.63
CA ARG A 201 3.32 -2.23 23.40
C ARG A 201 2.51 -3.49 23.69
N VAL A 202 2.83 -4.19 24.78
CA VAL A 202 2.05 -5.37 25.22
C VAL A 202 0.61 -4.98 25.54
N ILE A 203 0.41 -3.89 26.27
CA ILE A 203 -0.93 -3.41 26.63
C ILE A 203 -1.70 -2.98 25.38
N ASN A 204 -1.08 -2.20 24.49
CA ASN A 204 -1.70 -1.66 23.28
C ASN A 204 -2.01 -2.75 22.23
N ALA A 205 -1.27 -3.86 22.25
CA ALA A 205 -1.55 -5.01 21.40
C ALA A 205 -2.74 -5.85 21.89
N SER A 206 -3.16 -5.68 23.14
CA SER A 206 -4.29 -6.42 23.70
C SER A 206 -5.62 -5.87 23.20
N ARG A 207 -6.50 -6.75 22.72
CA ARG A 207 -7.82 -6.35 22.18
C ARG A 207 -8.82 -5.94 23.27
N ASN A 208 -8.60 -6.37 24.51
CA ASN A 208 -9.59 -6.28 25.59
C ASN A 208 -9.36 -5.10 26.53
N ILE A 209 -8.22 -4.41 26.44
CA ILE A 209 -7.86 -3.32 27.35
C ILE A 209 -7.78 -2.03 26.56
N GLN A 210 -8.72 -1.13 26.80
CA GLN A 210 -8.69 0.23 26.29
C GLN A 210 -8.37 1.20 27.44
N ARG A 211 -7.48 2.17 27.18
CA ARG A 211 -7.16 3.23 28.15
C ARG A 211 -7.96 4.47 27.80
N GLU A 212 -8.80 4.91 28.74
CA GLU A 212 -9.50 6.19 28.66
C GLU A 212 -8.99 7.18 29.71
N ALA A 213 -9.08 8.47 29.39
CA ALA A 213 -8.82 9.52 30.36
C ALA A 213 -9.97 9.60 31.36
N MET A 214 -9.65 9.61 32.66
CA MET A 214 -10.63 9.77 33.71
C MET A 214 -11.31 11.15 33.58
N ARG A 215 -12.64 11.17 33.57
CA ARG A 215 -13.41 12.43 33.56
C ARG A 215 -13.29 13.10 34.93
N LYS A 216 -13.21 14.43 34.95
CA LYS A 216 -13.24 15.19 36.22
C LYS A 216 -14.57 14.92 36.93
N ALA A 217 -14.51 14.82 38.26
CA ALA A 217 -15.72 14.73 39.07
C ALA A 217 -16.60 15.98 38.85
N PRO A 218 -17.93 15.83 38.82
CA PRO A 218 -18.86 16.95 38.68
C PRO A 218 -18.81 17.91 39.87
#